data_AF-A0A5P0YSK8-F1
#
_entry.id   AF-A0A5P0YSK8-F1
#
_cell.length_a   1.000
_cell.length_b   1.000
_cell.length_c   1.000
_cell.angle_alpha   90.00
_cell.angle_beta   90.00
_cell.angle_gamma   90.00
#
_symmetry.space_group_name_H-M   'P 1'
#
loop_
_entity.id
_entity.type
_entity.pdbx_description
1 polymer ?
#
loop_
_entity_poly.entity_id
_entity_poly.type
_entity_poly.pdbx_seq_one_letter_code
_entity_poly.pdbx_strand_id
1 'polypeptide(L)'
;MSDATPQDPRPGFEAMTRDIADVPAVEVITTVAVHLMSSAAVNLGLAEDGEQHKDLDEARKLIHALAGLVTASATEIGSYHAAPLRDGLKSLQLAFREASLVPDEPGQGPGEKFTGPVYG
;
A
#
# COMPACT_ATOMS: atom_id res chain seq x y z
N MET A 1 -24.26 -32.21 31.52
CA MET A 1 -24.38 -31.92 30.07
C MET A 1 -23.30 -30.92 29.74
N SER A 2 -22.49 -31.24 28.73
CA SER A 2 -21.24 -30.55 28.40
C SER A 2 -21.47 -29.11 27.98
N ASP A 3 -20.69 -28.20 28.57
CA ASP A 3 -20.56 -26.82 28.13
C ASP A 3 -19.52 -26.79 27.00
N ALA A 4 -19.96 -26.46 25.78
CA ALA A 4 -19.11 -26.39 24.60
C ALA A 4 -18.77 -24.92 24.36
N THR A 5 -17.57 -24.50 24.78
CA THR A 5 -17.02 -23.19 24.44
C THR A 5 -16.86 -23.11 22.91
N PRO A 6 -17.37 -22.07 22.23
CA PRO A 6 -17.20 -21.90 20.79
C PRO A 6 -15.70 -21.73 20.49
N GLN A 7 -15.17 -22.54 19.57
CA GLN A 7 -13.82 -22.29 19.03
C GLN A 7 -13.88 -21.08 18.10
N ASP A 8 -13.10 -20.06 18.43
CA ASP A 8 -12.91 -18.87 17.60
C ASP A 8 -12.25 -19.29 16.27
N PRO A 9 -12.84 -18.97 15.10
CA PRO A 9 -12.30 -19.37 13.80
C PRO A 9 -11.04 -18.59 13.39
N ARG A 10 -10.61 -17.62 14.21
CA ARG A 10 -9.37 -16.87 13.94
C ARG A 10 -8.16 -17.76 14.26
N PRO A 11 -7.20 -17.91 13.33
CA PRO A 11 -5.97 -18.62 13.63
C PRO A 11 -5.31 -17.96 14.85
N GLY A 12 -4.98 -18.76 15.86
CA GLY A 12 -4.30 -18.26 17.05
C GLY A 12 -2.98 -17.59 16.68
N PHE A 13 -2.56 -16.60 17.46
CA PHE A 13 -1.31 -15.86 17.23
C PHE A 13 -0.09 -16.78 17.01
N GLU A 14 -0.03 -17.92 17.70
CA GLU A 14 1.01 -18.93 17.51
C GLU A 14 0.99 -19.59 16.13
N ALA A 15 -0.19 -19.82 15.54
CA ALA A 15 -0.33 -20.38 14.20
C ALA A 15 0.18 -19.37 13.15
N MET A 16 -0.24 -18.11 13.25
CA MET A 16 0.27 -17.03 12.37
C MET A 16 1.79 -16.86 12.47
N THR A 17 2.35 -17.03 13.68
CA THR A 17 3.81 -16.92 13.91
C THR A 17 4.57 -18.04 13.19
N ARG A 18 4.03 -19.26 13.16
CA ARG A 18 4.65 -20.36 12.40
C ARG A 18 4.56 -20.12 10.91
N ASP A 19 3.40 -19.68 10.43
CA ASP A 19 3.17 -19.43 9.01
C ASP A 19 4.08 -18.32 8.46
N ILE A 20 4.33 -17.25 9.24
CA ILE A 20 5.20 -16.15 8.81
C ILE A 20 6.69 -16.44 9.00
N ALA A 21 7.07 -17.39 9.86
CA ALA A 21 8.47 -17.68 10.17
C ALA A 21 9.27 -18.19 8.95
N ASP A 22 8.58 -18.85 8.02
CA ASP A 22 9.17 -19.42 6.81
C ASP A 22 9.11 -18.46 5.60
N VAL A 23 8.54 -17.26 5.75
CA VAL A 23 8.37 -16.30 4.65
C VAL A 23 9.58 -15.36 4.57
N PRO A 24 10.27 -15.28 3.41
CA PRO A 24 11.37 -14.34 3.22
C PRO A 24 10.94 -12.89 3.39
N ALA A 25 11.80 -12.05 3.98
CA ALA A 25 11.51 -10.63 4.18
C ALA A 25 11.17 -9.89 2.87
N VAL A 26 11.82 -10.25 1.76
CA VAL A 26 11.53 -9.69 0.43
C VAL A 26 10.08 -9.96 0.02
N GLU A 27 9.56 -11.16 0.31
CA GLU A 27 8.18 -11.55 0.00
C GLU A 27 7.18 -10.80 0.90
N VAL A 28 7.48 -10.65 2.19
CA VAL A 28 6.65 -9.86 3.11
C VAL A 28 6.57 -8.40 2.64
N ILE A 29 7.70 -7.78 2.34
CA ILE A 29 7.76 -6.37 1.90
C ILE A 29 6.99 -6.17 0.60
N THR A 30 7.23 -7.02 -0.40
CA THR A 30 6.58 -6.89 -1.70
C THR A 30 5.07 -7.13 -1.62
N THR A 31 4.63 -8.11 -0.82
CA THR A 31 3.20 -8.36 -0.57
C THR A 31 2.53 -7.18 0.11
N VAL A 32 3.13 -6.62 1.16
CA VAL A 32 2.58 -5.45 1.85
C VAL A 32 2.55 -4.22 0.93
N ALA A 33 3.58 -4.01 0.11
CA ALA A 33 3.60 -2.93 -0.86
C ALA A 33 2.45 -3.05 -1.88
N VAL A 34 2.16 -4.26 -2.37
CA VAL A 34 1.02 -4.52 -3.26
C VAL A 34 -0.31 -4.24 -2.54
N HIS A 35 -0.49 -4.67 -1.28
CA HIS A 35 -1.70 -4.35 -0.52
C HIS A 35 -1.92 -2.84 -0.34
N LEU A 36 -0.86 -2.09 -0.01
CA LEU A 36 -0.93 -0.63 0.08
C LEU A 36 -1.29 0.00 -1.26
N MET A 37 -0.70 -0.49 -2.36
CA MET A 37 -0.98 -0.02 -3.72
C MET A 37 -2.44 -0.27 -4.12
N SER A 38 -2.94 -1.50 -3.94
CA SER A 38 -4.34 -1.84 -4.24
C SER A 38 -5.32 -1.06 -3.37
N SER A 39 -5.03 -0.91 -2.08
CA SER A 39 -5.88 -0.12 -1.18
C SER A 39 -5.90 1.35 -1.58
N ALA A 40 -4.75 1.94 -1.95
CA ALA A 40 -4.69 3.30 -2.47
C ALA A 40 -5.49 3.45 -3.77
N ALA A 41 -5.38 2.49 -4.70
CA ALA A 41 -6.13 2.51 -5.96
C ALA A 41 -7.65 2.49 -5.73
N VAL A 42 -8.13 1.66 -4.79
CA VAL A 42 -9.56 1.63 -4.39
C VAL A 42 -9.99 2.99 -3.83
N ASN A 43 -9.22 3.56 -2.90
CA ASN A 43 -9.52 4.85 -2.30
C ASN A 43 -9.38 6.04 -3.28
N LEU A 44 -8.63 5.89 -4.36
CA LEU A 44 -8.63 6.84 -5.48
C LEU A 44 -9.83 6.69 -6.41
N GLY A 45 -10.65 5.65 -6.23
CA GLY A 45 -11.78 5.33 -7.09
C GLY A 45 -11.39 4.69 -8.42
N LEU A 46 -10.20 4.09 -8.53
CA LEU A 46 -9.69 3.48 -9.76
C LEU A 46 -10.18 2.03 -9.99
N ALA A 47 -10.85 1.44 -8.99
CA ALA A 47 -11.42 0.09 -9.09
C ALA A 47 -12.82 0.10 -9.75
N GLU A 48 -13.34 -1.09 -10.08
CA GLU A 48 -14.75 -1.24 -10.48
C GLU A 48 -15.67 -0.73 -9.35
N ASP A 49 -16.71 0.04 -9.70
CA ASP A 49 -17.55 0.79 -8.75
C ASP A 49 -16.77 1.74 -7.80
N GLY A 50 -15.54 2.10 -8.17
CA GLY A 50 -14.57 2.79 -7.30
C GLY A 50 -15.03 4.13 -6.76
N GLU A 51 -15.91 4.87 -7.46
CA GLU A 51 -16.46 6.12 -6.95
C GLU A 51 -17.23 5.94 -5.62
N GLN A 52 -17.77 4.75 -5.34
CA GLN A 52 -18.42 4.45 -4.05
C GLN A 52 -17.44 4.31 -2.88
N HIS A 53 -16.17 4.02 -3.19
CA HIS A 53 -15.10 3.76 -2.22
C HIS A 53 -14.03 4.87 -2.21
N LYS A 54 -14.28 5.97 -2.94
CA LYS A 54 -13.34 7.06 -3.09
C LYS A 54 -13.19 7.86 -1.80
N ASP A 55 -11.98 7.86 -1.26
CA ASP A 55 -11.56 8.61 -0.09
C ASP A 55 -10.12 9.12 -0.30
N LEU A 56 -9.99 10.39 -0.67
CA LEU A 56 -8.66 10.99 -0.91
C LEU A 56 -7.86 11.16 0.39
N ASP A 57 -8.48 11.24 1.57
CA ASP A 57 -7.72 11.33 2.81
C ASP A 57 -7.06 9.97 3.13
N GLU A 58 -7.78 8.86 2.95
CA GLU A 58 -7.20 7.52 3.06
C GLU A 58 -6.17 7.23 1.97
N ALA A 59 -6.46 7.57 0.71
CA ALA A 59 -5.49 7.41 -0.39
C ALA A 59 -4.18 8.15 -0.11
N ARG A 60 -4.23 9.37 0.44
CA ARG A 60 -3.04 10.16 0.79
C ARG A 60 -2.15 9.42 1.78
N LYS A 61 -2.73 8.85 2.84
CA LYS A 61 -2.00 8.10 3.88
C LYS A 61 -1.33 6.85 3.31
N LEU A 62 -2.07 6.09 2.50
CA LEU A 62 -1.61 4.85 1.90
C LEU A 62 -0.48 5.08 0.89
N ILE A 63 -0.61 6.08 0.00
CA ILE A 63 0.43 6.45 -0.96
C ILE A 63 1.69 6.94 -0.22
N HIS A 64 1.53 7.74 0.84
CA HIS A 64 2.67 8.19 1.65
C HIS A 64 3.40 7.02 2.32
N ALA A 65 2.66 6.07 2.91
CA ALA A 65 3.23 4.87 3.52
C ALA A 65 3.94 3.99 2.49
N LEU A 66 3.32 3.78 1.32
CA LEU A 66 3.91 3.02 0.21
C LEU A 66 5.21 3.67 -0.28
N ALA A 67 5.24 4.99 -0.44
CA ALA A 67 6.43 5.73 -0.86
C ALA A 67 7.59 5.58 0.13
N GLY A 68 7.29 5.63 1.44
CA GLY A 68 8.28 5.36 2.48
C GLY A 68 8.81 3.93 2.40
N LEU A 69 7.91 2.94 2.30
CA LEU A 69 8.27 1.52 2.22
C LEU A 69 9.14 1.21 1.00
N VAL A 70 8.70 1.63 -0.20
CA VAL A 70 9.40 1.35 -1.46
C VAL A 70 10.77 2.03 -1.49
N THR A 71 10.86 3.27 -1.03
CA THR A 71 12.13 4.00 -0.97
C THR A 71 13.11 3.34 0.01
N ALA A 72 12.64 2.97 1.20
CA ALA A 72 13.49 2.35 2.22
C ALA A 72 13.94 0.93 1.86
N SER A 73 13.10 0.16 1.17
CA SER A 73 13.35 -1.26 0.89
C SER A 73 14.00 -1.54 -0.47
N ALA A 74 14.16 -0.53 -1.35
CA ALA A 74 14.58 -0.71 -2.74
C ALA A 74 15.88 -1.52 -2.90
N THR A 75 16.87 -1.32 -2.01
CA THR A 75 18.13 -2.06 -2.03
C THR A 75 17.95 -3.52 -1.62
N GLU A 76 17.11 -3.78 -0.62
CA GLU A 76 16.90 -5.11 -0.05
C GLU A 76 16.08 -6.03 -0.96
N ILE A 77 15.06 -5.47 -1.64
CA ILE A 77 14.20 -6.25 -2.55
C ILE A 77 14.76 -6.33 -3.98
N GLY A 78 15.83 -5.57 -4.28
CA GLY A 78 16.47 -5.55 -5.60
C GLY A 78 15.64 -4.88 -6.70
N SER A 79 16.31 -4.49 -7.79
CA SER A 79 15.70 -3.73 -8.88
C SER A 79 14.53 -4.43 -9.57
N TYR A 80 14.56 -5.77 -9.65
CA TYR A 80 13.51 -6.56 -10.28
C TYR A 80 12.14 -6.38 -9.59
N HIS A 81 12.12 -6.39 -8.26
CA HIS A 81 10.88 -6.16 -7.50
C HIS A 81 10.61 -4.66 -7.28
N ALA A 82 11.65 -3.85 -7.10
CA ALA A 82 11.49 -2.42 -6.79
C ALA A 82 11.01 -1.58 -7.99
N ALA A 83 11.32 -1.96 -9.23
CA ALA A 83 10.94 -1.16 -10.40
C ALA A 83 9.42 -1.10 -10.62
N PRO A 84 8.68 -2.23 -10.70
CA PRO A 84 7.23 -2.19 -10.85
C PRO A 84 6.51 -1.46 -9.70
N LEU A 85 7.03 -1.57 -8.48
CA LEU A 85 6.47 -0.87 -7.32
C LEU A 85 6.63 0.65 -7.42
N ARG A 86 7.78 1.13 -7.94
CA ARG A 86 8.01 2.56 -8.20
C ARG A 86 7.10 3.09 -9.32
N ASP A 87 6.92 2.32 -10.39
CA ASP A 87 6.05 2.70 -11.50
C ASP A 87 4.58 2.77 -11.07
N GLY A 88 4.12 1.78 -10.30
CA GLY A 88 2.78 1.78 -9.70
C GLY A 88 2.57 2.95 -8.73
N LEU A 89 3.54 3.20 -7.83
CA LEU A 89 3.51 4.35 -6.92
C LEU A 89 3.42 5.68 -7.67
N LYS A 90 4.24 5.88 -8.71
CA LYS A 90 4.19 7.10 -9.53
C LYS A 90 2.81 7.28 -10.17
N SER A 91 2.22 6.19 -10.67
CA SER A 91 0.88 6.22 -11.28
C SER A 91 -0.19 6.63 -10.26
N LEU A 92 -0.13 6.12 -9.03
CA LEU A 92 -1.03 6.52 -7.95
C LEU A 92 -0.86 7.99 -7.56
N GLN A 93 0.39 8.48 -7.49
CA GLN A 93 0.66 9.89 -7.16
C GLN A 93 0.09 10.84 -8.20
N LEU A 94 0.21 10.49 -9.49
CA LEU A 94 -0.39 11.26 -10.58
C LEU A 94 -1.92 11.22 -10.53
N ALA A 95 -2.52 10.04 -10.37
CA ALA A 95 -3.96 9.88 -10.24
C ALA A 95 -4.52 10.66 -9.02
N PHE A 96 -3.81 10.65 -7.90
CA PHE A 96 -4.17 11.47 -6.74
C PHE A 96 -4.20 12.96 -7.07
N ARG A 97 -3.15 13.45 -7.75
CA ARG A 97 -3.04 14.85 -8.15
C ARG A 97 -4.17 15.26 -9.10
N GLU A 98 -4.54 14.38 -10.03
CA GLU A 98 -5.66 14.59 -10.96
C GLU A 98 -7.02 14.59 -10.25
N ALA A 99 -7.20 13.73 -9.26
CA ALA A 99 -8.44 13.63 -8.50
C ALA A 99 -8.62 14.77 -7.47
N SER A 100 -7.53 15.42 -7.04
CA SER A 100 -7.59 16.47 -6.02
C SER A 100 -8.17 17.78 -6.55
N LEU A 101 -9.19 18.29 -5.87
CA LEU A 101 -9.79 19.60 -6.17
C LEU A 101 -8.85 20.77 -5.87
N VAL A 102 -7.94 20.59 -4.91
CA VAL A 102 -6.90 21.54 -4.55
C VAL A 102 -5.57 20.81 -4.68
N PRO A 103 -4.83 21.02 -5.79
CA PRO A 103 -3.55 20.37 -5.99
C PRO A 103 -2.55 20.76 -4.90
N ASP A 104 -1.79 19.78 -4.42
CA ASP A 104 -0.62 20.05 -3.57
C ASP A 104 0.47 20.75 -4.40
N GLU A 105 1.25 21.62 -3.76
CA GLU A 105 2.44 22.20 -4.37
C GLU A 105 3.45 21.10 -4.77
N PRO A 106 4.27 21.31 -5.81
CA PRO A 106 5.29 20.32 -6.20
C PRO A 106 6.21 19.93 -5.02
N GLY A 107 6.33 18.63 -4.76
CA GLY A 107 7.09 18.07 -3.64
C GLY A 107 6.27 17.90 -2.35
N GLN A 108 5.00 18.36 -2.32
CA GLN A 108 4.10 18.24 -1.17
C GLN A 108 2.97 17.24 -1.39
N GLY A 109 2.89 16.62 -2.58
CA GLY A 109 1.95 15.54 -2.85
C GLY A 109 2.19 14.29 -1.99
N PRO A 110 1.22 13.37 -1.93
CA PRO A 110 1.38 12.14 -1.15
C PRO A 110 2.62 11.35 -1.60
N GLY A 111 3.49 11.05 -0.64
CA GLY A 111 4.74 10.32 -0.89
C GLY A 111 5.87 11.12 -1.54
N GLU A 112 5.64 12.36 -2.02
CA GLU A 112 6.66 13.15 -2.74
C GLU A 112 7.84 13.57 -1.87
N LYS A 113 7.67 13.57 -0.53
CA LYS A 113 8.79 13.69 0.41
C LYS A 113 9.90 12.66 0.15
N PHE A 114 9.55 11.46 -0.31
CA PHE A 114 10.48 10.37 -0.58
C PHE A 114 10.86 10.26 -2.06
N THR A 115 9.91 10.50 -2.95
CA THR A 115 10.08 10.30 -4.40
C THR A 115 10.54 11.54 -5.16
N GLY A 116 10.47 12.71 -4.53
CA GLY A 116 10.48 13.99 -5.22
C GLY A 116 9.15 14.30 -5.94
N PRO A 117 9.03 15.49 -6.54
CA PRO A 117 7.84 15.88 -7.29
C PRO A 117 7.58 14.95 -8.48
N VAL A 118 6.31 14.58 -8.70
CA VAL A 118 5.91 13.81 -9.88
C VAL A 118 5.38 14.71 -10.99
N TYR A 119 5.84 14.42 -12.20
CA TYR A 119 5.37 15.06 -13.43
C TYR A 119 4.75 13.99 -14.33
N GLY A 120 3.56 14.31 -14.85
CA GLY A 120 2.81 13.55 -15.84
C GLY A 120 2.79 14.30 -17.15
#